data_AF-A0A2M7VXF9-F1
#
_entry.id   AF-A0A2M7VXF9-F1
#
_cell.length_a   1.000
_cell.length_b   1.000
_cell.length_c   1.000
_cell.angle_alpha   90.00
_cell.angle_beta   90.00
_cell.angle_gamma   90.00
#
_symmetry.space_group_name_H-M   'P 1'
#
loop_
_entity.id
_entity.type
_entity.pdbx_description
1 polymer ?
#
loop_
_entity_poly.entity_id
_entity_poly.type
_entity_poly.pdbx_seq_one_letter_code
_entity_poly.pdbx_strand_id
1 'polypeptide(L)'
;SPDLKIIKEIINKPNLLYDKTGEQHYNLISALHKSMRGGDANASLYWLARMMEGGEDPLYVARRLLRFASEDVGLANNSALMLANSVFDACHKLGLPECKVHLAQLVVYLAKSPKSVAAYHAYDVAKAEVEQSGSLPVPIHLRNAPTGLMKDLGYGKDYKYPPMEDSSAQEYLPKELKNSTLGKLTWK
;
A
#
# COMPACT_ATOMS: atom_id res chain seq x y z
N SER A 1 -35.21 13.04 -35.36
CA SER A 1 -34.57 11.73 -35.22
C SER A 1 -34.19 11.43 -33.78
N PRO A 2 -34.17 10.14 -33.39
CA PRO A 2 -33.56 9.66 -32.15
C PRO A 2 -32.17 10.29 -31.89
N ASP A 3 -31.42 10.54 -32.95
CA ASP A 3 -30.09 11.17 -32.93
C ASP A 3 -30.07 12.58 -32.31
N LEU A 4 -31.10 13.40 -32.52
CA LEU A 4 -31.18 14.76 -31.95
C LEU A 4 -31.40 14.74 -30.43
N LYS A 5 -32.01 13.68 -29.90
CA LYS A 5 -32.21 13.48 -28.46
C LYS A 5 -30.90 13.06 -27.79
N ILE A 6 -30.19 12.12 -28.42
CA ILE A 6 -28.86 11.66 -27.98
C ILE A 6 -27.85 12.79 -28.02
N ILE A 7 -27.81 13.57 -29.11
CA ILE A 7 -26.94 14.73 -29.26
C ILE A 7 -27.24 15.79 -28.17
N LYS A 8 -28.52 16.06 -27.87
CA LYS A 8 -28.89 16.97 -26.78
C LYS A 8 -28.52 16.45 -25.40
N GLU A 9 -28.64 15.15 -25.13
CA GLU A 9 -28.20 14.56 -23.86
C GLU A 9 -26.68 14.61 -23.69
N ILE A 10 -25.91 14.42 -24.77
CA ILE A 10 -24.45 14.57 -24.76
C ILE A 10 -24.05 16.03 -24.51
N ILE A 11 -24.73 16.99 -25.14
CA ILE A 11 -24.47 18.43 -24.97
C ILE A 11 -24.89 18.94 -23.58
N ASN A 12 -25.99 18.40 -23.01
CA ASN A 12 -26.51 18.83 -21.70
C ASN A 12 -25.83 18.14 -20.52
N LYS A 13 -25.02 17.09 -20.74
CA LYS A 13 -24.15 16.61 -19.67
C LYS A 13 -23.15 17.72 -19.36
N PRO A 14 -22.99 18.13 -18.08
CA PRO A 14 -21.90 19.02 -17.73
C PRO A 14 -20.63 18.34 -18.25
N ASN A 15 -19.94 19.01 -19.18
CA ASN A 15 -18.71 18.49 -19.76
C ASN A 15 -17.77 18.20 -18.58
N LEU A 16 -17.67 16.93 -18.22
CA LEU A 16 -16.66 16.41 -17.31
C LEU A 16 -15.37 16.51 -18.11
N LEU A 17 -14.82 17.72 -18.20
CA LEU A 17 -13.51 18.00 -18.78
C LEU A 17 -12.50 17.24 -17.92
N TYR A 18 -12.25 16.01 -18.30
CA TYR A 18 -11.30 15.14 -17.65
C TYR A 18 -10.03 15.16 -18.49
N ASP A 19 -9.12 16.05 -18.09
CA ASP A 19 -7.78 16.05 -18.64
C ASP A 19 -6.99 14.92 -17.99
N LYS A 20 -6.87 13.80 -18.71
CA LYS A 20 -6.08 12.62 -18.33
C LYS A 20 -4.59 12.91 -18.14
N THR A 21 -4.11 14.01 -18.68
CA THR A 21 -2.71 14.46 -18.61
C THR A 21 -2.52 15.68 -17.70
N GLY A 22 -3.60 16.21 -17.15
CA GLY A 22 -3.61 17.49 -16.47
C GLY A 22 -3.74 17.41 -14.96
N GLU A 23 -3.84 18.59 -14.37
CA GLU A 23 -4.01 18.81 -12.93
C GLU A 23 -5.21 18.05 -12.35
N GLN A 24 -6.31 17.94 -13.12
CA GLN A 24 -7.54 17.28 -12.68
C GLN A 24 -7.36 15.79 -12.41
N HIS A 25 -6.55 15.08 -13.20
CA HIS A 25 -6.23 13.67 -12.96
C HIS A 25 -5.64 13.49 -11.55
N TYR A 26 -4.62 14.28 -11.21
CA TYR A 26 -3.95 14.24 -9.91
C TYR A 26 -4.85 14.72 -8.76
N ASN A 27 -5.67 15.75 -9.00
CA ASN A 27 -6.59 16.27 -7.99
C ASN A 27 -7.67 15.25 -7.63
N LEU A 28 -8.25 14.54 -8.61
CA LEU A 28 -9.29 13.55 -8.34
C LEU A 28 -8.74 12.33 -7.59
N ILE A 29 -7.60 11.77 -8.00
CA ILE A 29 -7.03 10.61 -7.29
C ILE A 29 -6.58 10.98 -5.87
N SER A 30 -6.04 12.20 -5.70
CA SER A 30 -5.66 12.75 -4.40
C SER A 30 -6.87 12.90 -3.48
N ALA A 31 -7.99 13.41 -4.01
CA ALA A 31 -9.24 13.54 -3.28
C ALA A 31 -9.82 12.16 -2.90
N LEU A 32 -9.81 11.19 -3.82
CA LEU A 32 -10.22 9.81 -3.54
C LEU A 32 -9.40 9.21 -2.38
N HIS A 33 -8.07 9.29 -2.43
CA HIS A 33 -7.20 8.79 -1.37
C HIS A 33 -7.45 9.46 -0.02
N LYS A 34 -7.57 10.79 0.00
CA LYS A 34 -7.83 11.52 1.25
C LYS A 34 -9.21 11.20 1.83
N SER A 35 -10.24 11.07 1.01
CA SER A 35 -11.58 10.67 1.46
C SER A 35 -11.60 9.27 2.07
N MET A 36 -10.91 8.29 1.46
CA MET A 36 -10.80 6.95 2.04
C MET A 36 -10.01 6.95 3.35
N ARG A 37 -8.92 7.72 3.43
CA ARG A 37 -8.12 7.89 4.66
C ARG A 37 -8.96 8.47 5.78
N GLY A 38 -9.80 9.47 5.47
CA GLY A 38 -10.77 10.06 6.39
C GLY A 38 -11.99 9.19 6.72
N GLY A 39 -12.14 8.03 6.10
CA GLY A 39 -13.24 7.09 6.36
C GLY A 39 -14.58 7.46 5.71
N ASP A 40 -14.59 8.45 4.83
CA ASP A 40 -15.79 8.91 4.13
C ASP A 40 -16.00 8.11 2.83
N ALA A 41 -16.76 7.03 2.93
CA ALA A 41 -17.09 6.18 1.79
C ALA A 41 -17.94 6.89 0.72
N ASN A 42 -18.79 7.85 1.11
CA ASN A 42 -19.66 8.56 0.18
C ASN A 42 -18.84 9.51 -0.69
N ALA A 43 -17.98 10.32 -0.06
CA ALA A 43 -17.06 11.19 -0.78
C ALA A 43 -16.09 10.38 -1.66
N SER A 44 -15.60 9.24 -1.16
CA SER A 44 -14.71 8.37 -1.93
C SER A 44 -15.39 7.82 -3.19
N LEU A 45 -16.64 7.35 -3.08
CA LEU A 45 -17.41 6.91 -4.24
C LEU A 45 -17.67 8.04 -5.25
N TYR A 46 -17.93 9.25 -4.77
CA TYR A 46 -18.08 10.42 -5.65
C TYR A 46 -16.81 10.69 -6.47
N TRP A 47 -15.64 10.68 -5.83
CA TRP A 47 -14.37 10.89 -6.54
C TRP A 47 -14.05 9.74 -7.50
N LEU A 48 -14.30 8.50 -7.11
CA LEU A 48 -14.21 7.35 -8.02
C LEU A 48 -15.10 7.53 -9.24
N ALA A 49 -16.38 7.88 -9.05
CA ALA A 49 -17.33 8.09 -10.14
C ALA A 49 -16.87 9.21 -11.08
N ARG A 50 -16.37 10.33 -10.53
CA ARG A 50 -15.79 11.43 -11.33
C ARG A 50 -14.63 10.96 -12.21
N MET A 51 -13.78 10.07 -11.72
CA MET A 51 -12.69 9.48 -12.50
C MET A 51 -13.21 8.52 -13.58
N MET A 52 -14.13 7.61 -13.21
CA MET A 52 -14.68 6.61 -14.14
C MET A 52 -15.50 7.24 -15.27
N GLU A 53 -16.35 8.22 -14.96
CA GLU A 53 -17.13 8.94 -15.96
C GLU A 53 -16.28 9.97 -16.73
N GLY A 54 -15.15 10.40 -16.17
CA GLY A 54 -14.12 11.14 -16.88
C GLY A 54 -13.29 10.27 -17.84
N GLY A 55 -13.45 8.94 -17.79
CA GLY A 55 -12.75 8.01 -18.66
C GLY A 55 -11.34 7.66 -18.21
N GLU A 56 -10.99 7.88 -16.94
CA GLU A 56 -9.73 7.40 -16.34
C GLU A 56 -9.49 5.91 -16.61
N ASP A 57 -8.22 5.51 -16.73
CA ASP A 57 -7.85 4.09 -16.77
C ASP A 57 -8.26 3.38 -15.46
N PRO A 58 -9.16 2.37 -15.48
CA PRO A 58 -9.54 1.64 -14.28
C PRO A 58 -8.34 0.95 -13.60
N LEU A 59 -7.32 0.55 -14.36
CA LEU A 59 -6.12 -0.07 -13.79
C LEU A 59 -5.25 0.96 -13.07
N TYR A 60 -5.25 2.22 -13.50
CA TYR A 60 -4.62 3.30 -12.75
C TYR A 60 -5.25 3.43 -11.37
N VAL A 61 -6.58 3.51 -11.28
CA VAL A 61 -7.28 3.58 -10.00
C VAL A 61 -7.00 2.33 -9.17
N ALA A 62 -7.11 1.13 -9.75
CA ALA A 62 -6.85 -0.11 -9.05
C ALA A 62 -5.44 -0.17 -8.43
N ARG A 63 -4.40 0.27 -9.15
CA ARG A 63 -3.01 0.38 -8.59
C ARG A 63 -2.96 1.30 -7.38
N ARG A 64 -3.67 2.43 -7.43
CA ARG A 64 -3.72 3.40 -6.33
C ARG A 64 -4.47 2.85 -5.12
N LEU A 65 -5.54 2.08 -5.33
CA LEU A 65 -6.27 1.38 -4.25
C LEU A 65 -5.43 0.25 -3.64
N LEU A 66 -4.69 -0.49 -4.46
CA LEU A 66 -3.75 -1.53 -4.02
C LEU A 66 -2.67 -0.96 -3.10
N ARG A 67 -2.07 0.17 -3.48
CA ARG A 67 -1.13 0.90 -2.62
C ARG A 67 -1.78 1.35 -1.31
N PHE A 68 -2.99 1.92 -1.37
CA PHE A 68 -3.72 2.39 -0.20
C PHE A 68 -3.99 1.26 0.81
N ALA A 69 -4.30 0.05 0.34
CA ALA A 69 -4.54 -1.11 1.20
C ALA A 69 -3.34 -1.41 2.11
N SER A 70 -2.11 -1.23 1.64
CA SER A 70 -0.90 -1.41 2.47
C SER A 70 -0.47 -0.14 3.20
N GLU A 71 -0.68 1.04 2.62
CA GLU A 71 -0.22 2.32 3.18
C GLU A 71 -1.08 2.78 4.36
N ASP A 72 -2.40 2.78 4.18
CA ASP A 72 -3.35 3.47 5.05
C ASP A 72 -4.23 2.50 5.85
N VAL A 73 -4.44 1.28 5.36
CA VAL A 73 -5.14 0.22 6.11
C VAL A 73 -4.12 -0.67 6.85
N GLY A 74 -3.11 -1.15 6.12
CA GLY A 74 -1.92 -1.76 6.70
C GLY A 74 -2.22 -2.93 7.63
N LEU A 75 -1.50 -3.00 8.76
CA LEU A 75 -1.58 -4.08 9.73
C LEU A 75 -2.93 -4.16 10.45
N ALA A 76 -3.74 -3.11 10.40
CA ALA A 76 -5.03 -3.07 11.07
C ALA A 76 -6.08 -3.97 10.38
N ASN A 77 -5.89 -4.28 9.08
CA ASN A 77 -6.73 -5.23 8.36
C ASN A 77 -5.97 -5.84 7.16
N ASN A 78 -5.29 -6.95 7.41
CA ASN A 78 -4.48 -7.65 6.40
C ASN A 78 -5.29 -8.15 5.18
N SER A 79 -6.60 -8.36 5.33
CA SER A 79 -7.47 -8.80 4.22
C SER A 79 -7.65 -7.72 3.14
N ALA A 80 -7.38 -6.45 3.44
CA ALA A 80 -7.52 -5.35 2.50
C ALA A 80 -6.59 -5.49 1.28
N LEU A 81 -5.34 -5.90 1.49
CA LEU A 81 -4.39 -6.13 0.41
C LEU A 81 -4.82 -7.30 -0.49
N MET A 82 -5.38 -8.36 0.11
CA MET A 82 -5.89 -9.51 -0.65
C MET A 82 -7.06 -9.10 -1.54
N LEU A 83 -8.05 -8.40 -0.97
CA LEU A 83 -9.19 -7.92 -1.73
C LEU A 83 -8.77 -6.95 -2.84
N ALA A 84 -7.82 -6.05 -2.56
CA ALA A 84 -7.33 -5.10 -3.55
C ALA A 84 -6.63 -5.79 -4.73
N ASN A 85 -5.84 -6.84 -4.48
CA ASN A 85 -5.25 -7.65 -5.56
C ASN A 85 -6.33 -8.35 -6.40
N SER A 86 -7.33 -8.96 -5.75
CA SER A 86 -8.43 -9.61 -6.46
C SER A 86 -9.22 -8.63 -7.32
N VAL A 87 -9.44 -7.41 -6.84
CA VAL A 87 -10.12 -6.35 -7.61
C VAL A 87 -9.24 -5.83 -8.75
N PHE A 88 -7.94 -5.68 -8.54
CA PHE A 88 -7.00 -5.33 -9.61
C PHE A 88 -7.06 -6.36 -10.75
N ASP A 89 -7.00 -7.65 -10.41
CA ASP A 89 -7.07 -8.75 -11.37
C ASP A 89 -8.44 -8.82 -12.07
N ALA A 90 -9.54 -8.64 -11.32
CA ALA A 90 -10.88 -8.55 -11.92
C ALA A 90 -10.97 -7.41 -12.93
N CYS A 91 -10.43 -6.23 -12.61
CA CYS A 91 -10.42 -5.09 -13.51
C CYS A 91 -9.52 -5.31 -14.74
N HIS A 92 -8.39 -6.00 -14.58
CA HIS A 92 -7.52 -6.36 -15.69
C HIS A 92 -8.18 -7.36 -16.64
N LYS A 93 -8.96 -8.31 -16.10
CA LYS A 93 -9.66 -9.32 -16.88
C LYS A 93 -10.91 -8.80 -17.57
N LEU A 94 -11.70 -7.96 -16.89
CA LEU A 94 -13.02 -7.53 -17.36
C LEU A 94 -12.98 -6.22 -18.14
N GLY A 95 -12.12 -5.27 -17.76
CA GLY A 95 -12.15 -3.91 -18.31
C GLY A 95 -13.42 -3.12 -17.95
N LEU A 96 -13.64 -1.99 -18.62
CA LEU A 96 -14.86 -1.19 -18.47
C LEU A 96 -15.96 -1.67 -19.44
N PRO A 97 -17.25 -1.56 -19.06
CA PRO A 97 -17.78 -0.98 -17.82
C PRO A 97 -17.80 -1.90 -16.59
N GLU A 98 -17.60 -3.20 -16.73
CA GLU A 98 -17.86 -4.23 -15.70
C GLU A 98 -16.96 -4.06 -14.46
N CYS A 99 -15.72 -3.57 -14.63
CA CYS A 99 -14.80 -3.27 -13.53
C CYS A 99 -15.33 -2.22 -12.53
N LYS A 100 -16.26 -1.32 -12.93
CA LYS A 100 -16.70 -0.20 -12.06
C LYS A 100 -17.23 -0.66 -10.71
N VAL A 101 -17.99 -1.76 -10.67
CA VAL A 101 -18.58 -2.28 -9.42
C VAL A 101 -17.51 -2.84 -8.49
N HIS A 102 -16.46 -3.46 -9.03
CA HIS A 102 -15.34 -4.00 -8.26
C HIS A 102 -14.52 -2.89 -7.61
N LEU A 103 -14.25 -1.81 -8.36
CA LEU A 103 -13.59 -0.61 -7.81
C LEU A 103 -14.44 0.04 -6.72
N ALA A 104 -15.76 0.17 -6.95
CA ALA A 104 -16.67 0.75 -5.96
C ALA A 104 -16.70 -0.05 -4.66
N GLN A 105 -16.79 -1.39 -4.76
CA GLN A 105 -16.72 -2.28 -3.61
C GLN A 105 -15.42 -2.09 -2.82
N LEU A 106 -14.27 -2.06 -3.51
CA LEU A 106 -12.98 -1.88 -2.86
C LEU A 106 -12.85 -0.52 -2.18
N VAL A 107 -13.29 0.56 -2.84
CA VAL A 107 -13.24 1.92 -2.28
C VAL A 107 -14.04 2.00 -0.98
N VAL A 108 -15.26 1.45 -0.94
CA VAL A 108 -16.08 1.43 0.28
C VAL A 108 -15.41 0.59 1.37
N TYR A 109 -14.89 -0.58 1.01
CA TYR A 109 -14.19 -1.46 1.94
C TYR A 109 -12.97 -0.77 2.57
N LEU A 110 -12.12 -0.14 1.76
CA LEU A 110 -10.92 0.57 2.22
C LEU A 110 -11.28 1.79 3.06
N ALA A 111 -12.29 2.57 2.66
CA ALA A 111 -12.78 3.70 3.44
C ALA A 111 -13.26 3.25 4.83
N LYS A 112 -14.03 2.16 4.92
CA LYS A 112 -14.57 1.65 6.19
C LYS A 112 -13.62 0.77 7.01
N SER A 113 -12.51 0.34 6.44
CA SER A 113 -11.51 -0.45 7.17
C SER A 113 -10.83 0.38 8.28
N PRO A 114 -10.45 -0.25 9.41
CA PRO A 114 -9.51 0.33 10.35
C PRO A 114 -8.24 0.83 9.65
N LYS A 115 -7.66 1.91 10.14
CA LYS A 115 -6.48 2.54 9.53
C LYS A 115 -5.25 2.27 10.39
N SER A 116 -4.14 1.88 9.76
CA SER A 116 -2.83 1.85 10.39
C SER A 116 -1.76 2.12 9.32
N VAL A 117 -0.90 3.09 9.63
CA VAL A 117 0.29 3.43 8.84
C VAL A 117 1.55 2.81 9.45
N ALA A 118 1.43 1.91 10.43
CA ALA A 118 2.57 1.45 11.24
C ALA A 118 3.68 0.81 10.40
N ALA A 119 3.34 -0.09 9.48
CA ALA A 119 4.33 -0.72 8.60
C ALA A 119 4.96 0.28 7.63
N TYR A 120 4.16 1.20 7.07
CA TYR A 120 4.64 2.25 6.18
C TYR A 120 5.64 3.18 6.89
N HIS A 121 5.24 3.72 8.04
CA HIS A 121 6.06 4.60 8.85
C HIS A 121 7.31 3.88 9.39
N ALA A 122 7.19 2.63 9.84
CA ALA A 122 8.32 1.83 10.30
C ALA A 122 9.40 1.66 9.23
N TYR A 123 9.00 1.44 7.98
CA TYR A 123 9.95 1.36 6.86
C TYR A 123 10.68 2.69 6.63
N ASP A 124 9.96 3.81 6.68
CA ASP A 124 10.57 5.14 6.52
C ASP A 124 11.59 5.44 7.62
N VAL A 125 11.28 5.08 8.89
CA VAL A 125 12.23 5.19 10.01
C VAL A 125 13.45 4.30 9.79
N ALA A 126 13.25 3.05 9.36
CA ALA A 126 14.35 2.13 9.09
C ALA A 126 15.24 2.60 7.94
N LYS A 127 14.64 3.12 6.88
CA LYS A 127 15.36 3.70 5.74
C LYS A 127 16.21 4.89 6.19
N ALA A 128 15.65 5.81 6.98
CA ALA A 128 16.39 6.95 7.50
C ALA A 128 17.57 6.52 8.39
N GLU A 129 17.39 5.50 9.21
CA GLU A 129 18.49 4.95 10.03
C GLU A 129 19.59 4.34 9.15
N VAL A 130 19.26 3.63 8.06
CA VAL A 130 20.27 3.08 7.13
C VAL A 130 21.03 4.20 6.42
N GLU A 131 20.34 5.28 6.02
CA GLU A 131 20.97 6.45 5.41
C GLU A 131 21.94 7.17 6.38
N GLN A 132 21.66 7.12 7.69
CA GLN A 132 22.49 7.72 8.73
C GLN A 132 23.65 6.82 9.20
N SER A 133 23.37 5.54 9.47
CA SER A 133 24.31 4.59 10.07
C SER A 133 25.21 3.89 9.05
N GLY A 134 24.83 3.91 7.76
CA GLY A 134 25.56 3.26 6.69
C GLY A 134 25.49 1.74 6.75
N SER A 135 26.54 1.07 6.28
CA SER A 135 26.57 -0.40 6.14
C SER A 135 27.10 -1.10 7.38
N LEU A 136 26.39 -0.96 8.51
CA LEU A 136 26.72 -1.70 9.73
C LEU A 136 26.75 -3.22 9.45
N PRO A 137 27.73 -3.96 10.00
CA PRO A 137 27.86 -5.38 9.72
C PRO A 137 26.73 -6.19 10.36
N VAL A 138 26.27 -7.24 9.68
CA VAL A 138 25.34 -8.23 10.25
C VAL A 138 26.02 -8.90 11.46
N PRO A 139 25.34 -9.00 12.62
CA PRO A 139 25.84 -9.71 13.80
C PRO A 139 26.30 -11.14 13.46
N ILE A 140 27.40 -11.59 14.05
CA ILE A 140 28.06 -12.85 13.68
C ILE A 140 27.13 -14.07 13.77
N HIS A 141 26.29 -14.12 14.82
CA HIS A 141 25.33 -15.19 15.08
C HIS A 141 24.17 -15.20 14.07
N LEU A 142 23.94 -14.12 13.33
CA LEU A 142 22.91 -14.07 12.28
C LEU A 142 23.48 -14.34 10.87
N ARG A 143 24.81 -14.48 10.73
CA ARG A 143 25.43 -14.73 9.42
C ARG A 143 25.24 -16.18 9.00
N ASN A 144 25.02 -16.38 7.70
CA ASN A 144 25.04 -17.70 7.11
C ASN A 144 26.47 -18.26 7.05
N ALA A 145 26.65 -19.55 7.33
CA ALA A 145 27.96 -20.23 7.34
C ALA A 145 28.00 -21.45 6.38
N PRO A 146 27.85 -21.24 5.06
CA PRO A 146 27.76 -22.32 4.09
C PRO A 146 29.10 -23.06 3.84
N THR A 147 30.25 -22.43 4.12
CA THR A 147 31.59 -23.01 3.89
C THR A 147 32.27 -23.41 5.20
N GLY A 148 33.26 -24.30 5.14
CA GLY A 148 34.09 -24.67 6.29
C GLY A 148 34.79 -23.45 6.91
N LEU A 149 35.44 -22.64 6.07
CA LEU A 149 36.10 -21.41 6.50
C LEU A 149 35.16 -20.45 7.25
N MET A 150 33.92 -20.28 6.79
CA MET A 150 32.95 -19.40 7.49
C MET A 150 32.55 -19.94 8.86
N LYS A 151 32.44 -21.25 9.03
CA LYS A 151 32.21 -21.89 10.33
C LYS A 151 33.41 -21.71 11.25
N ASP A 152 34.62 -21.85 10.72
CA ASP A 152 35.87 -21.64 11.45
C ASP A 152 36.00 -20.17 11.91
N LEU A 153 35.50 -19.23 11.10
CA LEU A 153 35.37 -17.81 11.45
C LEU A 153 34.19 -17.49 12.39
N GLY A 154 33.44 -18.51 12.83
CA GLY A 154 32.36 -18.39 13.81
C GLY A 154 31.04 -17.86 13.27
N TYR A 155 30.81 -17.88 11.96
CA TYR A 155 29.54 -17.39 11.38
C TYR A 155 28.39 -18.29 11.85
N GLY A 156 27.28 -17.67 12.27
CA GLY A 156 26.12 -18.39 12.81
C GLY A 156 26.35 -19.00 14.19
N LYS A 157 27.55 -18.85 14.77
CA LYS A 157 27.85 -19.37 16.11
C LYS A 157 26.96 -18.68 17.15
N ASP A 158 26.47 -19.45 18.11
CA ASP A 158 25.63 -19.01 19.23
C ASP A 158 24.24 -18.50 18.83
N TYR A 159 23.82 -18.69 17.57
CA TYR A 159 22.44 -18.45 17.15
C TYR A 159 21.47 -19.31 17.95
N LYS A 160 20.44 -18.67 18.50
CA LYS A 160 19.29 -19.31 19.13
C LYS A 160 18.18 -19.45 18.12
N TYR A 161 17.76 -20.70 17.85
CA TYR A 161 16.64 -21.00 16.97
C TYR A 161 15.32 -20.87 17.75
N PRO A 162 14.54 -19.79 17.58
CA PRO A 162 13.42 -19.48 18.48
C PRO A 162 12.32 -20.55 18.57
N PRO A 163 12.03 -21.34 17.53
CA PRO A 163 11.07 -22.44 17.65
C PRO A 163 11.47 -23.55 18.65
N MET A 164 12.75 -23.65 19.03
CA MET A 164 13.28 -24.73 19.87
C MET A 164 14.13 -24.25 21.07
N GLU A 165 14.66 -23.02 21.03
CA GLU A 165 15.54 -22.46 22.05
C GLU A 165 14.99 -21.13 22.58
N ASP A 166 15.28 -20.84 23.85
CA ASP A 166 15.05 -19.51 24.39
C ASP A 166 15.98 -18.49 23.71
N SER A 167 15.36 -17.50 23.08
CA SER A 167 16.02 -16.41 22.36
C SER A 167 15.71 -15.04 22.98
N SER A 168 15.17 -14.99 24.20
CA SER A 168 14.80 -13.76 24.90
C SER A 168 15.96 -12.78 25.07
N ALA A 169 17.19 -13.28 25.22
CA ALA A 169 18.42 -12.48 25.32
C ALA A 169 19.15 -12.28 23.97
N GLN A 170 18.64 -12.83 22.86
CA GLN A 170 19.27 -12.70 21.55
C GLN A 170 18.95 -11.35 20.90
N GLU A 171 20.00 -10.62 20.53
CA GLU A 171 19.88 -9.37 19.79
C GLU A 171 19.80 -9.63 18.28
N TYR A 172 18.92 -8.90 17.59
CA TYR A 172 18.77 -9.00 16.12
C TYR A 172 19.29 -7.78 15.36
N LEU A 173 19.35 -6.63 16.02
CA LEU A 173 19.97 -5.43 15.48
C LEU A 173 21.49 -5.43 15.73
N PRO A 174 22.28 -4.71 14.92
CA PRO A 174 23.64 -4.33 15.29
C PRO A 174 23.68 -3.67 16.66
N LYS A 175 24.77 -3.87 17.42
CA LYS A 175 24.90 -3.36 18.79
C LYS A 175 24.80 -1.84 18.84
N GLU A 176 25.29 -1.19 17.80
CA GLU A 176 25.27 0.24 17.56
C GLU A 176 23.83 0.79 17.50
N LEU A 177 22.87 -0.03 17.04
CA LEU A 177 21.48 0.36 16.87
C LEU A 177 20.58 -0.03 18.06
N LYS A 178 21.12 -0.63 19.11
CA LYS A 178 20.33 -1.15 20.26
C LYS A 178 19.46 -0.07 20.93
N ASN A 179 19.91 1.19 20.92
CA ASN A 179 19.19 2.33 21.50
C ASN A 179 18.57 3.28 20.45
N SER A 180 18.57 2.88 19.17
CA SER A 180 18.00 3.66 18.07
C SER A 180 16.48 3.76 18.17
N THR A 181 15.90 4.62 17.33
CA THR A 181 14.44 4.76 17.18
C THR A 181 13.77 3.48 16.67
N LEU A 182 14.50 2.62 15.96
CA LEU A 182 14.02 1.32 15.48
C LEU A 182 13.53 0.43 16.63
N GLY A 183 14.24 0.40 17.75
CA GLY A 183 13.87 -0.39 18.93
C GLY A 183 12.59 0.10 19.64
N LYS A 184 12.04 1.25 19.22
CA LYS A 184 10.87 1.90 19.82
C LYS A 184 9.65 1.91 18.90
N LEU A 185 9.75 1.30 17.72
CA LEU A 185 8.62 1.19 16.79
C LEU A 185 7.47 0.41 17.42
N THR A 186 6.25 0.85 17.14
CA THR A 186 5.02 0.19 17.60
C THR A 186 4.18 -0.22 16.41
N TRP A 187 3.46 -1.34 16.54
CA TRP A 187 2.77 -2.01 15.44
C TRP A 187 1.25 -1.91 15.54
N LYS A 188 0.76 -0.77 16.04
CA LYS A 188 -0.67 -0.52 16.25
C LYS A 188 -1.37 0.06 15.03
#